data_AF-A0A8J5XAD6-F1
#
_entry.id   AF-A0A8J5XAD6-F1
#
_cell.length_a   1.000
_cell.length_b   1.000
_cell.length_c   1.000
_cell.angle_alpha   90.00
_cell.angle_beta   90.00
_cell.angle_gamma   90.00
#
_symmetry.space_group_name_H-M   'P 1'
#
loop_
_entity.id
_entity.type
_entity.pdbx_description
1 polymer ?
#
loop_
_entity_poly.entity_id
_entity_poly.type
_entity_poly.pdbx_seq_one_letter_code
_entity_poly.pdbx_strand_id
1 'polypeptide(L)'
;MSILPSPSHTQLHYVANGVVEEAYASEPEAEQSEVEPPSAHVGADDDDDEDEALGGAKPHSLVVRRGSSEAVEPLSAEAAELILAGSEGLIWHAQIVADGYSSARHVLPSGELKPRRPLPQERVSRFFSSLVRTHDGRWIYGGGALNGWPALTSLEVRSITWKRARDRMVQLGPICRLFDAATGEGSVPSTAEQIRTFAAVHLKPGASVRVTLRAPRWSGRGWAPEAPGHCFWFDALNPSGPRLVYGTHMVAAAGGRELLPSSVLDAASGWRAGAAGASPPGADGEGGPRAVRVHMFGHRYAKARESATDRLTWHSAILLEWDHGTHCTVVELAWLNGLGGYGGKSNFVLDREAERPALYDALPAALKAPWVSTRAEVRVIDVPARDKAAFAHFLTEHTGNTRRFVQPAFSASSDVRLSHASRGHIFQYLLNYIGRNPHYMRERSNCQTFSCDLFRHLSGNFKVEPFHPVVRPFYTSRVADFLYAPDGAEALGAAAH
;
A
#
# COMPACT_ATOMS: atom_id res chain seq x y z
N MET A 1 69.53 -4.34 -11.49
CA MET A 1 68.21 -4.24 -12.15
C MET A 1 67.68 -5.66 -12.29
N SER A 2 66.89 -6.11 -11.33
CA SER A 2 66.35 -7.46 -11.27
C SER A 2 64.96 -7.47 -11.91
N ILE A 3 64.78 -8.32 -12.91
CA ILE A 3 63.53 -8.54 -13.63
C ILE A 3 62.76 -9.63 -12.86
N LEU A 4 61.62 -9.28 -12.29
CA LEU A 4 60.67 -10.22 -11.68
C LEU A 4 59.77 -10.82 -12.77
N PRO A 5 59.47 -12.13 -12.74
CA PRO A 5 58.53 -12.75 -13.66
C PRO A 5 57.07 -12.59 -13.17
N SER A 6 56.18 -12.40 -14.15
CA SER A 6 54.72 -12.28 -14.01
C SER A 6 54.07 -13.59 -13.55
N PRO A 7 53.01 -13.58 -12.72
CA PRO A 7 52.36 -14.80 -12.25
C PRO A 7 51.43 -15.39 -13.33
N SER A 8 51.58 -16.69 -13.56
CA SER A 8 50.72 -17.51 -14.41
C SER A 8 49.39 -17.81 -13.71
N HIS A 9 48.28 -17.58 -14.44
CA HIS A 9 46.96 -18.03 -14.05
C HIS A 9 46.90 -19.57 -14.02
N THR A 10 46.65 -20.13 -12.85
CA THR A 10 46.32 -21.56 -12.68
C THR A 10 44.79 -21.69 -12.73
N GLN A 11 44.26 -22.24 -13.82
CA GLN A 11 42.86 -22.67 -13.90
C GLN A 11 42.72 -24.03 -13.19
N LEU A 12 41.93 -24.06 -12.11
CA LEU A 12 41.49 -25.29 -11.47
C LEU A 12 40.35 -25.91 -12.29
N HIS A 13 40.59 -27.07 -12.88
CA HIS A 13 39.56 -27.92 -13.46
C HIS A 13 38.82 -28.64 -12.34
N TYR A 14 37.52 -28.38 -12.18
CA TYR A 14 36.61 -29.26 -11.46
C TYR A 14 35.96 -30.21 -12.46
N VAL A 15 36.20 -31.51 -12.29
CA VAL A 15 35.51 -32.59 -13.00
C VAL A 15 34.31 -32.99 -12.14
N ALA A 16 33.10 -32.78 -12.65
CA ALA A 16 31.88 -33.33 -12.08
C ALA A 16 31.17 -34.16 -13.17
N ASN A 17 30.87 -35.40 -12.80
CA ASN A 17 30.37 -36.47 -13.65
C ASN A 17 28.97 -36.20 -14.23
N GLY A 18 28.85 -36.39 -15.54
CA GLY A 18 27.86 -37.27 -16.18
C GLY A 18 26.38 -36.92 -16.06
N VAL A 19 25.86 -36.20 -17.06
CA VAL A 19 24.48 -36.33 -17.53
C VAL A 19 24.52 -36.42 -19.06
N VAL A 20 23.78 -37.39 -19.59
CA VAL A 20 23.63 -37.73 -21.00
C VAL A 20 22.89 -36.62 -21.74
N GLU A 21 23.48 -36.14 -22.85
CA GLU A 21 22.82 -35.31 -23.85
C GLU A 21 21.80 -36.14 -24.64
N GLU A 22 20.54 -35.67 -24.68
CA GLU A 22 19.67 -35.93 -25.83
C GLU A 22 19.42 -34.59 -26.53
N ALA A 23 19.84 -34.56 -27.80
CA ALA A 23 19.70 -33.46 -28.71
C ALA A 23 18.24 -33.19 -29.06
N TYR A 24 17.83 -31.92 -29.04
CA TYR A 24 16.69 -31.46 -29.81
C TYR A 24 17.08 -30.30 -30.72
N ALA A 25 16.64 -30.45 -31.96
CA ALA A 25 16.96 -29.64 -33.11
C ALA A 25 16.53 -28.18 -32.97
N SER A 26 17.33 -27.30 -33.56
CA SER A 26 17.07 -25.89 -33.80
C SER A 26 15.87 -25.70 -34.73
N GLU A 27 14.87 -24.94 -34.28
CA GLU A 27 13.83 -24.33 -35.11
C GLU A 27 14.01 -22.80 -35.17
N PRO A 28 13.53 -22.15 -36.26
CA PRO A 28 14.04 -20.86 -36.71
C PRO A 28 13.46 -19.65 -35.97
N GLU A 29 14.24 -18.57 -36.04
CA GLU A 29 13.96 -17.23 -35.50
C GLU A 29 12.58 -16.71 -35.94
N ALA A 30 11.67 -16.56 -34.97
CA ALA A 30 10.42 -15.84 -35.15
C ALA A 30 10.63 -14.35 -34.85
N GLU A 31 10.15 -13.53 -35.79
CA GLU A 31 10.07 -12.07 -35.72
C GLU A 31 9.57 -11.56 -34.36
N GLN A 32 10.33 -10.63 -33.78
CA GLN A 32 9.94 -9.92 -32.58
C GLN A 32 8.84 -8.90 -32.93
N SER A 33 7.59 -9.27 -32.70
CA SER A 33 6.47 -8.33 -32.65
C SER A 33 6.59 -7.45 -31.40
N GLU A 34 6.52 -6.13 -31.58
CA GLU A 34 6.44 -5.15 -30.49
C GLU A 34 5.28 -5.50 -29.55
N VAL A 35 5.61 -5.90 -28.32
CA VAL A 35 4.64 -6.14 -27.26
C VAL A 35 4.28 -4.78 -26.65
N GLU A 36 3.08 -4.28 -26.95
CA GLU A 36 2.49 -3.18 -26.20
C GLU A 36 2.42 -3.53 -24.69
N PRO A 37 2.76 -2.59 -23.79
CA PRO A 37 2.69 -2.86 -22.36
C PRO A 37 1.23 -3.15 -21.95
N PRO A 38 0.99 -4.16 -21.10
CA PRO A 38 -0.35 -4.49 -20.66
C PRO A 38 -0.98 -3.29 -19.95
N SER A 39 -2.07 -2.78 -20.53
CA SER A 39 -2.97 -1.82 -19.90
C SER A 39 -3.36 -2.38 -18.53
N ALA A 40 -3.05 -1.64 -17.46
CA ALA A 40 -3.50 -1.94 -16.10
C ALA A 40 -5.03 -1.97 -16.08
N HIS A 41 -5.60 -3.17 -16.22
CA HIS A 41 -7.01 -3.40 -15.96
C HIS A 41 -7.22 -3.18 -14.46
N VAL A 42 -7.58 -1.96 -14.09
CA VAL A 42 -8.36 -1.72 -12.88
C VAL A 42 -9.72 -2.33 -13.18
N GLY A 43 -9.85 -3.64 -12.91
CA GLY A 43 -11.11 -4.35 -12.92
C GLY A 43 -12.05 -3.65 -11.95
N ALA A 44 -12.84 -2.72 -12.48
CA ALA A 44 -14.20 -2.56 -12.04
C ALA A 44 -14.93 -3.76 -12.63
N ASP A 45 -14.74 -4.93 -12.02
CA ASP A 45 -15.70 -6.00 -12.21
C ASP A 45 -17.02 -5.42 -11.69
N ASP A 46 -17.98 -5.24 -12.60
CA ASP A 46 -19.34 -4.78 -12.30
C ASP A 46 -20.11 -5.83 -11.44
N ASP A 47 -19.42 -6.79 -10.80
CA ASP A 47 -19.91 -7.69 -9.74
C ASP A 47 -19.99 -6.99 -8.37
N ASP A 48 -20.22 -5.68 -8.41
CA ASP A 48 -20.41 -4.75 -7.30
C ASP A 48 -21.78 -4.95 -6.58
N ASP A 49 -22.51 -6.00 -6.97
CA ASP A 49 -23.73 -6.49 -6.32
C ASP A 49 -23.43 -7.54 -5.22
N GLU A 50 -22.22 -8.10 -5.15
CA GLU A 50 -21.86 -9.07 -4.09
C GLU A 50 -21.18 -8.43 -2.85
N ASP A 51 -20.80 -7.16 -2.90
CA ASP A 51 -20.17 -6.48 -1.76
C ASP A 51 -21.15 -6.11 -0.62
N GLU A 52 -22.46 -6.27 -0.81
CA GLU A 52 -23.42 -6.29 0.33
C GLU A 52 -23.30 -7.57 1.18
N ALA A 53 -22.65 -8.63 0.68
CA ALA A 53 -22.49 -9.90 1.39
C ALA A 53 -21.18 -10.00 2.19
N LEU A 54 -20.34 -8.96 2.18
CA LEU A 54 -19.34 -8.79 3.24
C LEU A 54 -20.07 -8.40 4.51
N GLY A 55 -20.47 -9.40 5.31
CA GLY A 55 -21.00 -9.23 6.67
C GLY A 55 -20.05 -8.55 7.67
N GLY A 56 -19.05 -7.81 7.18
CA GLY A 56 -18.45 -6.73 7.94
C GLY A 56 -19.52 -5.66 8.11
N ALA A 57 -19.74 -5.22 9.36
CA ALA A 57 -20.67 -4.14 9.69
C ALA A 57 -20.68 -3.10 8.56
N LYS A 58 -21.89 -2.81 7.99
CA LYS A 58 -22.12 -1.70 7.03
C LYS A 58 -21.11 -0.64 7.39
N PRO A 59 -20.19 -0.20 6.50
CA PRO A 59 -19.14 0.73 6.88
C PRO A 59 -19.86 1.79 7.65
N HIS A 60 -19.68 1.77 8.99
CA HIS A 60 -20.42 2.65 9.85
C HIS A 60 -20.02 3.97 9.23
N SER A 61 -20.99 4.70 8.71
CA SER A 61 -20.70 6.06 8.31
C SER A 61 -20.30 6.65 9.64
N LEU A 62 -19.00 6.59 9.94
CA LEU A 62 -18.34 7.43 10.89
C LEU A 62 -18.90 8.75 10.44
N VAL A 63 -19.86 9.25 11.22
CA VAL A 63 -20.46 10.54 10.97
C VAL A 63 -19.30 11.44 11.34
N VAL A 64 -18.36 11.53 10.42
CA VAL A 64 -17.35 12.56 10.36
C VAL A 64 -18.27 13.75 10.18
N ARG A 65 -18.64 14.35 11.32
CA ARG A 65 -19.17 15.69 11.34
C ARG A 65 -18.15 16.43 10.51
N ARG A 66 -18.53 16.76 9.28
CA ARG A 66 -17.86 17.82 8.56
C ARG A 66 -17.90 18.95 9.57
N GLY A 67 -16.75 19.24 10.20
CA GLY A 67 -16.53 20.58 10.68
C GLY A 67 -16.99 21.46 9.53
N SER A 68 -17.86 22.42 9.83
CA SER A 68 -18.42 23.38 8.86
C SER A 68 -17.41 23.55 7.74
N SER A 69 -17.78 23.28 6.49
CA SER A 69 -16.82 23.30 5.38
C SER A 69 -16.27 24.71 5.26
N GLU A 70 -15.25 25.02 6.05
CA GLU A 70 -14.41 26.17 5.87
C GLU A 70 -13.93 26.03 4.45
N ALA A 71 -14.17 27.07 3.68
CA ALA A 71 -13.73 27.12 2.31
C ALA A 71 -12.23 26.86 2.34
N VAL A 72 -11.82 25.65 1.93
CA VAL A 72 -10.42 25.29 1.83
C VAL A 72 -9.85 26.28 0.82
N GLU A 73 -8.94 27.15 1.27
CA GLU A 73 -8.30 28.08 0.37
C GLU A 73 -7.68 27.27 -0.78
N PRO A 74 -7.96 27.65 -2.04
CA PRO A 74 -7.42 26.94 -3.17
C PRO A 74 -5.90 26.94 -3.10
N LEU A 75 -5.30 25.80 -3.48
CA LEU A 75 -3.85 25.66 -3.54
C LEU A 75 -3.25 26.77 -4.42
N SER A 76 -2.18 27.43 -3.96
CA SER A 76 -1.48 28.40 -4.81
C SER A 76 -0.78 27.70 -5.97
N ALA A 77 -0.52 28.43 -7.06
CA ALA A 77 0.20 27.88 -8.21
C ALA A 77 1.62 27.41 -7.82
N GLU A 78 2.29 28.15 -6.93
CA GLU A 78 3.62 27.83 -6.42
C GLU A 78 3.60 26.55 -5.58
N ALA A 79 2.59 26.38 -4.71
CA ALA A 79 2.40 25.14 -3.96
C ALA A 79 2.11 23.95 -4.88
N ALA A 80 1.41 24.19 -6.00
CA ALA A 80 1.10 23.18 -6.99
C ALA A 80 2.34 22.76 -7.80
N GLU A 81 3.30 23.66 -8.01
CA GLU A 81 4.56 23.35 -8.70
C GLU A 81 5.48 22.45 -7.88
N LEU A 82 5.48 22.62 -6.54
CA LEU A 82 6.24 21.78 -5.62
C LEU A 82 5.77 20.31 -5.61
N ILE A 83 4.59 20.03 -6.17
CA ILE A 83 4.15 18.66 -6.46
C ILE A 83 4.99 18.17 -7.66
N LEU A 84 6.19 17.67 -7.33
CA LEU A 84 7.26 17.28 -8.25
C LEU A 84 6.75 16.65 -9.55
N ALA A 85 7.13 17.22 -10.69
CA ALA A 85 6.95 16.60 -11.99
C ALA A 85 7.63 15.21 -12.02
N GLY A 86 6.94 14.20 -12.53
CA GLY A 86 7.48 12.84 -12.63
C GLY A 86 6.40 11.77 -12.83
N SER A 87 6.78 10.58 -13.30
CA SER A 87 5.86 9.50 -13.68
C SER A 87 5.47 8.53 -12.54
N GLU A 88 6.05 8.64 -11.36
CA GLU A 88 6.06 7.54 -10.38
C GLU A 88 5.00 7.60 -9.27
N GLY A 89 4.20 8.66 -9.20
CA GLY A 89 3.16 8.79 -8.17
C GLY A 89 2.05 7.74 -8.28
N LEU A 90 1.37 7.43 -7.17
CA LEU A 90 0.22 6.52 -7.19
C LEU A 90 -0.88 7.07 -8.11
N ILE A 91 -1.47 6.16 -8.89
CA ILE A 91 -2.60 6.48 -9.76
C ILE A 91 -3.89 6.19 -9.01
N TRP A 92 -4.78 7.17 -9.04
CA TRP A 92 -6.12 7.09 -8.50
C TRP A 92 -7.13 7.30 -9.61
N HIS A 93 -8.27 6.64 -9.50
CA HIS A 93 -9.42 6.92 -10.34
C HIS A 93 -10.53 7.51 -9.49
N ALA A 94 -11.23 8.51 -10.02
CA ALA A 94 -12.42 9.03 -9.40
C ALA A 94 -13.53 9.18 -10.44
N GLN A 95 -14.77 9.13 -9.97
CA GLN A 95 -15.95 9.31 -10.80
C GLN A 95 -16.50 10.73 -10.61
N ILE A 96 -16.72 11.41 -11.73
CA ILE A 96 -17.35 12.72 -11.74
C ILE A 96 -18.84 12.53 -12.00
N VAL A 97 -19.67 13.11 -11.14
CA VAL A 97 -21.13 13.01 -11.22
C VAL A 97 -21.76 14.39 -11.39
N ALA A 98 -22.94 14.44 -11.98
CA ALA A 98 -23.70 15.69 -12.13
C ALA A 98 -24.00 16.32 -10.76
N ASP A 99 -24.18 17.64 -10.71
CA ASP A 99 -24.51 18.36 -9.47
C ASP A 99 -25.84 17.90 -8.87
N GLY A 100 -26.80 17.50 -9.71
CA GLY A 100 -28.10 16.96 -9.29
C GLY A 100 -28.15 15.44 -9.07
N TYR A 101 -27.03 14.71 -9.15
CA TYR A 101 -27.00 13.26 -8.94
C TYR A 101 -27.54 12.86 -7.54
N SER A 102 -28.45 11.89 -7.47
CA SER A 102 -29.29 11.63 -6.29
C SER A 102 -29.45 10.15 -5.93
N SER A 103 -28.53 9.28 -6.37
CA SER A 103 -28.60 7.84 -6.06
C SER A 103 -28.43 7.58 -4.56
N ALA A 104 -29.41 6.95 -3.92
CA ALA A 104 -29.36 6.59 -2.49
C ALA A 104 -28.17 5.67 -2.12
N ARG A 105 -27.61 4.93 -3.09
CA ARG A 105 -26.38 4.13 -2.90
C ARG A 105 -25.18 5.02 -2.62
N HIS A 106 -25.14 6.21 -3.23
CA HIS A 106 -23.98 7.11 -3.27
C HIS A 106 -24.19 8.45 -2.58
N VAL A 107 -25.42 8.79 -2.22
CA VAL A 107 -25.82 10.08 -1.67
C VAL A 107 -26.43 9.86 -0.28
N LEU A 108 -26.08 10.71 0.67
CA LEU A 108 -26.68 10.77 2.00
C LEU A 108 -28.11 11.34 1.92
N PRO A 109 -28.97 11.16 2.95
CA PRO A 109 -30.28 11.80 2.99
C PRO A 109 -30.23 13.34 2.84
N SER A 110 -29.09 13.96 3.16
CA SER A 110 -28.83 15.40 2.96
C SER A 110 -28.63 15.83 1.50
N GLY A 111 -28.47 14.90 0.56
CA GLY A 111 -28.11 15.20 -0.84
C GLY A 111 -26.59 15.27 -1.09
N GLU A 112 -25.76 15.22 -0.04
CA GLU A 112 -24.30 15.16 -0.18
C GLU A 112 -23.82 13.77 -0.62
N LEU A 113 -22.72 13.71 -1.37
CA LEU A 113 -22.09 12.43 -1.71
C LEU A 113 -21.60 11.74 -0.42
N LYS A 114 -21.82 10.43 -0.31
CA LYS A 114 -21.27 9.62 0.77
C LYS A 114 -19.74 9.75 0.72
N PRO A 115 -19.09 10.10 1.85
CA PRO A 115 -17.65 10.23 1.87
C PRO A 115 -17.00 8.84 1.80
N ARG A 116 -15.72 8.85 1.44
CA ARG A 116 -14.80 7.71 1.53
C ARG A 116 -15.28 6.47 0.79
N ARG A 117 -15.79 6.65 -0.43
CA ARG A 117 -16.11 5.54 -1.33
C ARG A 117 -14.82 4.92 -1.87
N PRO A 118 -14.75 3.59 -2.05
CA PRO A 118 -13.58 2.92 -2.65
C PRO A 118 -13.21 3.47 -4.02
N LEU A 119 -14.22 3.79 -4.84
CA LEU A 119 -14.10 4.67 -6.00
C LEU A 119 -14.53 6.09 -5.59
N PRO A 120 -13.60 7.02 -5.32
CA PRO A 120 -13.92 8.38 -4.93
C PRO A 120 -14.86 9.05 -5.94
N GLN A 121 -15.82 9.83 -5.42
CA GLN A 121 -16.80 10.55 -6.22
C GLN A 121 -16.77 12.05 -5.88
N GLU A 122 -16.91 12.89 -6.90
CA GLU A 122 -17.03 14.34 -6.72
C GLU A 122 -18.05 14.94 -7.69
N ARG A 123 -18.71 16.01 -7.27
CA ARG A 123 -19.64 16.77 -8.11
C ARG A 123 -18.85 17.51 -9.20
N VAL A 124 -19.40 17.58 -10.41
CA VAL A 124 -18.77 18.23 -11.56
C VAL A 124 -18.38 19.69 -11.29
N SER A 125 -19.27 20.48 -10.70
CA SER A 125 -18.99 21.88 -10.36
C SER A 125 -17.82 21.99 -9.39
N ARG A 126 -17.88 21.21 -8.31
CA ARG A 126 -16.86 21.21 -7.25
C ARG A 126 -15.51 20.72 -7.75
N PHE A 127 -15.46 19.65 -8.54
CA PHE A 127 -14.21 19.10 -9.05
C PHE A 127 -13.49 20.11 -9.96
N PHE A 128 -14.15 20.60 -11.01
CA PHE A 128 -13.50 21.46 -12.00
C PHE A 128 -13.20 22.87 -11.47
N SER A 129 -14.04 23.43 -10.59
CA SER A 129 -13.74 24.72 -9.94
C SER A 129 -12.58 24.64 -8.94
N SER A 130 -12.22 23.43 -8.48
CA SER A 130 -11.09 23.21 -7.57
C SER A 130 -9.76 22.95 -8.29
N LEU A 131 -9.73 22.98 -9.63
CA LEU A 131 -8.52 22.74 -10.39
C LEU A 131 -7.69 24.02 -10.51
N VAL A 132 -6.38 23.86 -10.27
CA VAL A 132 -5.38 24.92 -10.40
C VAL A 132 -4.46 24.54 -11.54
N ARG A 133 -4.24 25.47 -12.48
CA ARG A 133 -3.28 25.28 -13.57
C ARG A 133 -1.91 25.80 -13.14
N THR A 134 -0.90 24.94 -13.16
CA THR A 134 0.50 25.32 -12.90
C THR A 134 1.10 26.07 -14.09
N HIS A 135 2.25 26.72 -13.92
CA HIS A 135 2.89 27.45 -15.02
C HIS A 135 3.38 26.52 -16.15
N ASP A 136 3.75 25.28 -15.80
CA ASP A 136 4.08 24.22 -16.77
C ASP A 136 2.86 23.57 -17.44
N GLY A 137 1.65 24.08 -17.16
CA GLY A 137 0.42 23.70 -17.84
C GLY A 137 -0.29 22.45 -17.29
N ARG A 138 0.21 21.83 -16.22
CA ARG A 138 -0.48 20.74 -15.52
C ARG A 138 -1.73 21.27 -14.78
N TRP A 139 -2.66 20.35 -14.53
CA TRP A 139 -3.88 20.62 -13.74
C TRP A 139 -3.81 19.87 -12.42
N ILE A 140 -3.84 20.61 -11.31
CA ILE A 140 -3.79 20.05 -9.96
C ILE A 140 -5.13 20.24 -9.27
N TYR A 141 -5.68 19.18 -8.71
CA TYR A 141 -6.84 19.25 -7.83
C TYR A 141 -6.43 19.78 -6.45
N GLY A 142 -6.89 21.01 -6.15
CA GLY A 142 -6.64 21.73 -4.92
C GLY A 142 -7.86 21.82 -3.97
N GLY A 143 -8.93 21.06 -4.24
CA GLY A 143 -10.22 21.16 -3.52
C GLY A 143 -10.26 20.51 -2.13
N GLY A 144 -9.10 20.31 -1.50
CA GLY A 144 -8.93 19.54 -0.26
C GLY A 144 -8.98 18.02 -0.49
N ALA A 145 -9.54 17.30 0.47
CA ALA A 145 -9.63 15.83 0.45
C ALA A 145 -10.72 15.34 -0.53
N LEU A 146 -10.30 14.69 -1.63
CA LEU A 146 -11.22 14.15 -2.63
C LEU A 146 -12.15 13.11 -2.03
N ASN A 147 -13.46 13.33 -2.15
CA ASN A 147 -14.51 12.50 -1.52
C ASN A 147 -14.30 12.26 -0.01
N GLY A 148 -13.58 13.15 0.69
CA GLY A 148 -13.31 13.04 2.13
C GLY A 148 -12.22 12.01 2.51
N TRP A 149 -11.43 11.53 1.54
CA TRP A 149 -10.22 10.74 1.80
C TRP A 149 -9.03 11.65 2.14
N PRO A 150 -8.52 11.64 3.39
CA PRO A 150 -7.44 12.55 3.80
C PRO A 150 -6.17 12.45 2.95
N ALA A 151 -5.84 11.25 2.43
CA ALA A 151 -4.65 11.05 1.60
C ALA A 151 -4.79 11.56 0.16
N LEU A 152 -6.02 11.84 -0.30
CA LEU A 152 -6.31 12.20 -1.70
C LEU A 152 -6.40 13.72 -1.86
N THR A 153 -5.26 14.38 -1.64
CA THR A 153 -5.08 15.82 -1.79
C THR A 153 -4.01 16.10 -2.85
N SER A 154 -4.03 17.29 -3.46
CA SER A 154 -2.93 17.75 -4.33
C SER A 154 -2.63 16.78 -5.49
N LEU A 155 -3.69 16.41 -6.22
CA LEU A 155 -3.64 15.36 -7.24
C LEU A 155 -3.56 15.94 -8.65
N GLU A 156 -2.62 15.47 -9.47
CA GLU A 156 -2.51 15.89 -10.87
C GLU A 156 -3.54 15.17 -11.74
N VAL A 157 -4.29 15.91 -12.54
CA VAL A 157 -5.21 15.36 -13.54
C VAL A 157 -4.41 14.85 -14.74
N ARG A 158 -4.44 13.53 -14.95
CA ARG A 158 -3.74 12.87 -16.06
C ARG A 158 -4.64 12.60 -17.25
N SER A 159 -5.88 12.19 -17.03
CA SER A 159 -6.85 12.03 -18.12
C SER A 159 -8.28 12.18 -17.65
N ILE A 160 -9.16 12.55 -18.57
CA ILE A 160 -10.61 12.59 -18.38
C ILE A 160 -11.21 11.70 -19.46
N THR A 161 -11.96 10.69 -19.03
CA THR A 161 -12.56 9.70 -19.92
C THR A 161 -14.05 9.67 -19.70
N TRP A 162 -14.81 9.57 -20.79
CA TRP A 162 -16.26 9.49 -20.79
C TRP A 162 -16.71 8.20 -21.45
N LYS A 163 -17.51 7.42 -20.73
CA LYS A 163 -18.23 6.27 -21.26
C LYS A 163 -19.64 6.72 -21.62
N ARG A 164 -19.95 6.71 -22.91
CA ARG A 164 -21.28 7.07 -23.40
C ARG A 164 -22.32 6.09 -22.86
N ALA A 165 -23.51 6.61 -22.54
CA ALA A 165 -24.64 5.76 -22.15
C ALA A 165 -24.88 4.69 -23.22
N ARG A 166 -25.17 3.46 -22.79
CA ARG A 166 -25.47 2.35 -23.69
C ARG A 166 -26.63 2.75 -24.61
N ASP A 167 -26.42 2.60 -25.90
CA ASP A 167 -27.54 2.49 -26.82
C ASP A 167 -28.18 1.12 -26.60
N ARG A 168 -29.52 1.02 -26.63
CA ARG A 168 -30.24 -0.25 -26.39
C ARG A 168 -29.79 -1.36 -27.34
N MET A 169 -29.23 -1.01 -28.50
CA MET A 169 -28.75 -1.97 -29.50
C MET A 169 -27.28 -2.37 -29.37
N VAL A 170 -26.43 -1.61 -28.66
CA VAL A 170 -24.98 -1.89 -28.57
C VAL A 170 -24.59 -2.13 -27.11
N GLN A 171 -24.18 -3.36 -26.80
CA GLN A 171 -23.89 -3.80 -25.42
C GLN A 171 -22.77 -2.99 -24.72
N LEU A 172 -21.87 -2.36 -25.48
CA LEU A 172 -20.79 -1.53 -24.95
C LEU A 172 -20.77 -0.16 -25.62
N GLY A 173 -21.03 0.90 -24.85
CA GLY A 173 -20.84 2.27 -25.32
C GLY A 173 -19.36 2.58 -25.52
N PRO A 174 -18.98 3.35 -26.56
CA PRO A 174 -17.60 3.72 -26.79
C PRO A 174 -17.04 4.53 -25.62
N ILE A 175 -15.76 4.31 -25.34
CA ILE A 175 -14.99 5.08 -24.36
C ILE A 175 -14.30 6.21 -25.13
N CYS A 176 -14.61 7.45 -24.79
CA CYS A 176 -14.02 8.64 -25.40
C CYS A 176 -13.09 9.32 -24.41
N ARG A 177 -11.87 9.67 -24.86
CA ARG A 177 -10.93 10.48 -24.07
C ARG A 177 -11.20 11.95 -24.34
N LEU A 178 -11.52 12.70 -23.29
CA LEU A 178 -11.86 14.13 -23.36
C LEU A 178 -10.65 15.03 -23.06
N PHE A 179 -9.69 14.50 -22.32
CA PHE A 179 -8.43 15.14 -22.00
C PHE A 179 -7.37 14.08 -21.71
N ASP A 180 -6.15 14.32 -22.17
CA ASP A 180 -4.98 13.51 -21.89
C ASP A 180 -3.72 14.37 -21.71
N ALA A 181 -3.15 14.35 -20.52
CA ALA A 181 -1.92 15.08 -20.21
C ALA A 181 -0.68 14.50 -20.91
N ALA A 182 -0.70 13.24 -21.35
CA ALA A 182 0.43 12.62 -22.04
C ALA A 182 0.51 13.04 -23.51
N THR A 183 -0.63 13.12 -24.20
CA THR A 183 -0.68 13.51 -25.63
C THR A 183 -0.93 15.01 -25.83
N GLY A 184 -1.36 15.72 -24.78
CA GLY A 184 -1.80 17.11 -24.89
C GLY A 184 -3.16 17.27 -25.59
N GLU A 185 -3.87 16.16 -25.82
CA GLU A 185 -5.12 16.15 -26.56
C GLU A 185 -6.32 16.49 -25.67
N GLY A 186 -7.28 17.23 -26.23
CA GLY A 186 -8.48 17.65 -25.51
C GLY A 186 -8.28 18.87 -24.61
N SER A 187 -9.24 19.13 -23.72
CA SER A 187 -9.17 20.28 -22.81
C SER A 187 -9.89 20.01 -21.49
N VAL A 188 -9.40 20.63 -20.42
CA VAL A 188 -10.04 20.60 -19.11
C VAL A 188 -10.99 21.78 -18.99
N PRO A 189 -12.28 21.57 -18.66
CA PRO A 189 -13.21 22.65 -18.36
C PRO A 189 -12.69 23.51 -17.21
N SER A 190 -12.52 24.81 -17.46
CA SER A 190 -11.90 25.73 -16.51
C SER A 190 -12.76 26.96 -16.21
N THR A 191 -13.69 27.31 -17.08
CA THR A 191 -14.67 28.37 -16.82
C THR A 191 -16.01 27.80 -16.37
N ALA A 192 -16.81 28.59 -15.64
CA ALA A 192 -18.13 28.17 -15.21
C ALA A 192 -19.05 27.77 -16.39
N GLU A 193 -18.92 28.44 -17.53
CA GLU A 193 -19.65 28.10 -18.75
C GLU A 193 -19.20 26.76 -19.34
N GLN A 194 -17.88 26.53 -19.45
CA GLN A 194 -17.34 25.24 -19.91
C GLN A 194 -17.77 24.09 -19.00
N ILE A 195 -17.78 24.29 -17.69
CA ILE A 195 -18.21 23.29 -16.71
C ILE A 195 -19.70 22.95 -16.91
N ARG A 196 -20.57 23.95 -17.08
CA ARG A 196 -22.00 23.73 -17.37
C ARG A 196 -22.20 22.96 -18.67
N THR A 197 -21.50 23.37 -19.74
CA THR A 197 -21.55 22.69 -21.04
C THR A 197 -21.07 21.25 -20.93
N PHE A 198 -19.95 21.02 -20.23
CA PHE A 198 -19.42 19.68 -19.98
C PHE A 198 -20.46 18.79 -19.29
N ALA A 199 -21.09 19.30 -18.22
CA ALA A 199 -22.10 18.55 -17.48
C ALA A 199 -23.31 18.20 -18.36
N ALA A 200 -23.82 19.16 -19.14
CA ALA A 200 -24.97 18.96 -20.03
C ALA A 200 -24.70 17.91 -21.13
N VAL A 201 -23.46 17.83 -21.62
CA VAL A 201 -23.08 16.91 -22.70
C VAL A 201 -22.73 15.51 -22.17
N HIS A 202 -21.89 15.42 -21.14
CA HIS A 202 -21.22 14.17 -20.77
C HIS A 202 -21.82 13.47 -19.53
N LEU A 203 -22.60 14.17 -18.70
CA LEU A 203 -23.17 13.63 -17.45
C LEU A 203 -24.68 13.37 -17.55
N LYS A 204 -25.13 12.95 -18.73
CA LYS A 204 -26.51 12.49 -18.95
C LYS A 204 -26.78 11.18 -18.18
N PRO A 205 -28.05 10.87 -17.85
CA PRO A 205 -28.40 9.60 -17.21
C PRO A 205 -27.80 8.40 -17.96
N GLY A 206 -27.13 7.50 -17.23
CA GLY A 206 -26.48 6.31 -17.77
C GLY A 206 -25.08 6.54 -18.37
N ALA A 207 -24.61 7.77 -18.50
CA ALA A 207 -23.22 8.06 -18.83
C ALA A 207 -22.34 8.04 -17.57
N SER A 208 -21.04 7.81 -17.75
CA SER A 208 -20.07 7.87 -16.65
C SER A 208 -18.83 8.64 -17.10
N VAL A 209 -18.37 9.56 -16.26
CA VAL A 209 -17.09 10.27 -16.45
C VAL A 209 -16.13 9.81 -15.37
N ARG A 210 -14.94 9.37 -15.79
CA ARG A 210 -13.85 8.96 -14.92
C ARG A 210 -12.68 9.90 -15.13
N VAL A 211 -12.08 10.34 -14.02
CA VAL A 211 -10.80 11.06 -14.02
C VAL A 211 -9.71 10.12 -13.54
N THR A 212 -8.56 10.19 -14.20
CA THR A 212 -7.32 9.56 -13.74
C THR A 212 -6.47 10.63 -13.11
N LEU A 213 -6.10 10.40 -11.86
CA LEU A 213 -5.41 11.33 -11.00
C LEU A 213 -4.07 10.72 -10.58
N ARG A 214 -3.03 11.53 -10.47
CA ARG A 214 -1.71 11.10 -9.98
C ARG A 214 -1.38 11.84 -8.69
N ALA A 215 -1.10 11.08 -7.65
CA ALA A 215 -0.59 11.59 -6.38
C ALA A 215 0.88 12.05 -6.52
N PRO A 216 1.45 12.79 -5.55
CA PRO A 216 2.84 13.20 -5.59
C PRO A 216 3.82 12.04 -5.82
N ARG A 217 4.94 12.29 -6.49
CA ARG A 217 5.92 11.26 -6.90
C ARG A 217 6.30 10.30 -5.76
N TRP A 218 6.54 10.82 -4.56
CA TRP A 218 6.94 10.04 -3.39
C TRP A 218 5.89 9.01 -2.95
N SER A 219 4.60 9.22 -3.26
CA SER A 219 3.52 8.28 -2.92
C SER A 219 3.73 6.91 -3.57
N GLY A 220 4.45 6.89 -4.69
CA GLY A 220 4.87 5.69 -5.38
C GLY A 220 5.84 4.81 -4.57
N ARG A 221 6.50 5.39 -3.57
CA ARG A 221 7.61 4.77 -2.83
C ARG A 221 7.34 4.68 -1.32
N GLY A 222 6.40 5.45 -0.78
CA GLY A 222 6.03 5.44 0.64
C GLY A 222 4.81 6.32 0.92
N TRP A 223 4.63 6.69 2.19
CA TRP A 223 3.54 7.60 2.59
C TRP A 223 4.00 9.02 2.94
N ALA A 224 5.31 9.26 2.97
CA ALA A 224 5.87 10.60 3.07
C ALA A 224 7.19 10.68 2.28
N PRO A 225 7.57 11.84 1.75
CA PRO A 225 8.83 12.01 1.03
C PRO A 225 10.06 11.73 1.88
N GLU A 226 10.04 12.14 3.15
CA GLU A 226 11.13 11.97 4.11
C GLU A 226 11.21 10.56 4.72
N ALA A 227 10.12 9.79 4.63
CA ALA A 227 10.01 8.44 5.18
C ALA A 227 9.50 7.45 4.12
N PRO A 228 10.32 7.12 3.10
CA PRO A 228 9.94 6.16 2.08
C PRO A 228 9.72 4.75 2.66
N GLY A 229 8.95 3.94 1.95
CA GLY A 229 8.59 2.58 2.29
C GLY A 229 7.10 2.44 2.67
N HIS A 230 6.38 1.55 2.00
CA HIS A 230 5.02 1.14 2.39
C HIS A 230 5.08 0.09 3.51
N CYS A 231 5.78 0.39 4.59
CA CYS A 231 5.84 -0.42 5.81
C CYS A 231 5.53 0.43 7.04
N PHE A 232 4.65 -0.01 7.93
CA PHE A 232 4.39 0.68 9.19
C PHE A 232 4.44 -0.25 10.40
N TRP A 233 4.72 0.34 11.56
CA TRP A 233 4.68 -0.27 12.87
C TRP A 233 3.65 0.43 13.77
N PHE A 234 2.69 -0.34 14.26
CA PHE A 234 1.75 0.07 15.28
C PHE A 234 2.14 -0.51 16.64
N ASP A 235 2.68 0.35 17.48
CA ASP A 235 3.06 0.07 18.87
C ASP A 235 1.82 0.32 19.75
N ALA A 236 0.93 -0.67 19.77
CA ALA A 236 -0.34 -0.62 20.49
C ALA A 236 -0.16 -0.59 22.02
N LEU A 237 1.01 -0.97 22.51
CA LEU A 237 1.32 -1.19 23.92
C LEU A 237 2.23 -0.10 24.49
N ASN A 238 2.44 0.98 23.75
CA ASN A 238 3.26 2.09 24.18
C ASN A 238 2.69 2.73 25.46
N PRO A 239 3.48 2.93 26.52
CA PRO A 239 3.00 3.53 27.78
C PRO A 239 2.41 4.94 27.63
N SER A 240 2.87 5.72 26.65
CA SER A 240 2.35 7.06 26.35
C SER A 240 1.10 7.05 25.48
N GLY A 241 0.61 5.87 25.11
CA GLY A 241 -0.55 5.66 24.24
C GLY A 241 -0.16 5.12 22.87
N PRO A 242 -1.10 4.43 22.18
CA PRO A 242 -0.82 3.78 20.90
C PRO A 242 -0.22 4.74 19.88
N ARG A 243 0.87 4.32 19.23
CA ARG A 243 1.55 5.12 18.20
C ARG A 243 1.75 4.33 16.91
N LEU A 244 1.79 5.03 15.79
CA LEU A 244 2.13 4.47 14.50
C LEU A 244 3.35 5.18 13.91
N VAL A 245 4.33 4.41 13.50
CA VAL A 245 5.54 4.87 12.80
C VAL A 245 5.60 4.18 11.44
N TYR A 246 6.06 4.86 10.39
CA TYR A 246 6.04 4.31 9.04
C TYR A 246 7.32 4.63 8.26
N GLY A 247 7.55 3.89 7.17
CA GLY A 247 8.70 4.02 6.31
C GLY A 247 10.02 3.85 7.07
N THR A 248 11.06 4.54 6.61
CA THR A 248 12.39 4.55 7.24
C THR A 248 12.41 5.09 8.67
N HIS A 249 11.41 5.88 9.09
CA HIS A 249 11.30 6.34 10.47
C HIS A 249 11.15 5.19 11.47
N MET A 250 10.63 4.03 11.03
CA MET A 250 10.53 2.83 11.87
C MET A 250 11.88 2.41 12.44
N VAL A 251 12.94 2.47 11.64
CA VAL A 251 14.29 2.05 12.05
C VAL A 251 14.83 2.97 13.15
N ALA A 252 14.65 4.28 12.98
CA ALA A 252 15.04 5.26 13.99
C ALA A 252 14.24 5.08 15.30
N ALA A 253 12.91 4.91 15.22
CA ALA A 253 12.07 4.69 16.39
C ALA A 253 12.43 3.40 17.15
N ALA A 254 12.81 2.34 16.44
CA ALA A 254 13.21 1.07 17.04
C ALA A 254 14.52 1.16 17.83
N GLY A 255 15.41 2.10 17.46
CA GLY A 255 16.66 2.37 18.18
C GLY A 255 16.49 3.19 19.46
N GLY A 256 15.25 3.45 19.91
CA GLY A 256 14.98 4.28 21.08
C GLY A 256 15.24 5.78 20.85
N ARG A 257 15.50 6.19 19.61
CA ARG A 257 15.53 7.62 19.26
C ARG A 257 14.10 8.12 19.27
N GLU A 258 13.78 9.00 20.20
CA GLU A 258 12.50 9.69 20.22
C GLU A 258 12.37 10.46 18.91
N LEU A 259 11.49 9.98 18.03
CA LEU A 259 11.10 10.74 16.86
C LEU A 259 10.37 11.97 17.38
N LEU A 260 10.80 13.15 16.94
CA LEU A 260 10.04 14.36 17.22
C LEU A 260 8.58 14.14 16.77
N PRO A 261 7.59 14.57 17.56
CA PRO A 261 6.18 14.32 17.25
C PRO A 261 5.84 14.78 15.83
N SER A 262 5.14 13.95 15.04
CA SER A 262 4.67 14.33 13.69
C SER A 262 3.78 15.58 13.68
N SER A 263 3.21 15.99 14.83
CA SER A 263 2.50 17.27 14.94
C SER A 263 3.39 18.49 14.72
N VAL A 264 4.72 18.34 14.76
CA VAL A 264 5.69 19.38 14.37
C VAL A 264 5.95 19.35 12.85
N LEU A 265 5.61 18.26 12.16
CA LEU A 265 5.77 18.08 10.71
C LEU A 265 4.54 18.52 9.90
N ASP A 266 3.35 18.57 10.52
CA ASP A 266 2.10 18.94 9.83
C ASP A 266 1.91 20.46 9.63
N ALA A 267 2.85 21.31 10.07
CA ALA A 267 2.78 22.76 9.85
C ALA A 267 3.72 23.19 8.71
N ALA A 268 3.16 23.90 7.74
CA ALA A 268 3.80 24.52 6.58
C ALA A 268 4.85 25.62 6.91
N SER A 269 5.66 25.45 7.95
CA SER A 269 6.78 26.33 8.29
C SER A 269 8.07 25.74 7.74
N GLY A 270 8.63 26.37 6.72
CA GLY A 270 9.87 26.00 6.03
C GLY A 270 11.00 25.54 6.96
N TRP A 271 11.14 24.21 7.08
CA TRP A 271 12.17 23.56 7.85
C TRP A 271 13.52 23.71 7.14
N ARG A 272 14.47 24.38 7.79
CA ARG A 272 15.89 24.27 7.47
C ARG A 272 16.40 22.99 8.14
N ALA A 273 16.85 22.03 7.34
CA ALA A 273 17.58 20.86 7.80
C ALA A 273 18.89 21.30 8.50
N GLY A 274 18.80 21.57 9.80
CA GLY A 274 19.92 21.90 10.65
C GLY A 274 20.61 20.63 11.13
N ALA A 275 21.79 20.38 10.58
CA ALA A 275 22.88 19.57 11.11
C ALA A 275 22.54 18.11 11.50
N ALA A 276 22.94 17.19 10.62
CA ALA A 276 23.33 15.84 11.02
C ALA A 276 24.48 15.95 12.05
N GLY A 277 24.13 16.09 13.33
CA GLY A 277 25.04 15.86 14.43
C GLY A 277 25.55 14.44 14.32
N ALA A 278 26.86 14.28 14.16
CA ALA A 278 27.52 12.98 14.11
C ALA A 278 26.98 12.10 15.25
N SER A 279 26.48 10.91 14.91
CA SER A 279 26.07 9.93 15.91
C SER A 279 27.27 9.65 16.81
N PRO A 280 27.11 9.66 18.15
CA PRO A 280 28.22 9.32 19.04
C PRO A 280 28.75 7.92 18.66
N PRO A 281 30.07 7.76 18.51
CA PRO A 281 30.67 6.45 18.22
C PRO A 281 30.37 5.49 19.38
N GLY A 282 29.72 4.37 19.09
CA GLY A 282 29.23 3.38 20.06
C GLY A 282 27.71 3.28 20.20
N ALA A 283 26.93 4.08 19.45
CA ALA A 283 25.48 3.95 19.34
C ALA A 283 25.07 2.99 18.21
N ASP A 284 25.62 1.77 18.23
CA ASP A 284 25.49 0.77 17.17
C ASP A 284 24.10 0.10 17.15
N GLY A 285 23.00 0.81 17.45
CA GLY A 285 21.63 0.29 17.27
C GLY A 285 21.27 -1.02 17.98
N GLU A 286 22.15 -1.55 18.85
CA GLU A 286 22.03 -2.88 19.47
C GLU A 286 21.12 -2.91 20.70
N GLY A 287 20.68 -1.75 21.21
CA GLY A 287 19.89 -1.66 22.45
C GLY A 287 18.41 -2.03 22.35
N GLY A 288 17.92 -2.40 21.16
CA GLY A 288 16.51 -2.77 20.95
C GLY A 288 16.23 -4.26 21.23
N PRO A 289 14.98 -4.63 21.54
CA PRO A 289 14.58 -6.04 21.73
C PRO A 289 14.99 -6.91 20.54
N ARG A 290 15.46 -8.12 20.81
CA ARG A 290 15.90 -9.07 19.78
C ARG A 290 14.84 -10.14 19.54
N ALA A 291 14.54 -10.40 18.28
CA ALA A 291 13.65 -11.49 17.91
C ALA A 291 14.36 -12.83 18.20
N VAL A 292 13.73 -13.67 19.01
CA VAL A 292 14.28 -14.96 19.44
C VAL A 292 13.59 -16.14 18.76
N ARG A 293 12.29 -16.00 18.47
CA ARG A 293 11.48 -17.04 17.82
C ARG A 293 10.65 -16.43 16.71
N VAL A 294 10.46 -17.22 15.65
CA VAL A 294 9.61 -16.88 14.52
C VAL A 294 8.62 -18.00 14.27
N HIS A 295 7.36 -17.63 14.05
CA HIS A 295 6.27 -18.55 13.78
C HIS A 295 5.48 -18.11 12.56
N MET A 296 5.28 -19.02 11.61
CA MET A 296 4.38 -18.80 10.50
C MET A 296 3.02 -19.40 10.83
N PHE A 297 1.96 -18.62 10.63
CA PHE A 297 0.59 -19.07 10.80
C PHE A 297 -0.29 -18.60 9.65
N GLY A 298 -1.38 -19.32 9.45
CA GLY A 298 -2.39 -18.99 8.45
C GLY A 298 -3.79 -19.10 9.03
N HIS A 299 -4.72 -18.37 8.44
CA HIS A 299 -6.15 -18.43 8.74
C HIS A 299 -6.96 -17.99 7.53
N ARG A 300 -8.27 -18.21 7.56
CA ARG A 300 -9.22 -17.57 6.64
C ARG A 300 -9.94 -16.42 7.35
N TYR A 301 -10.39 -15.42 6.58
CA TYR A 301 -11.18 -14.32 7.14
C TYR A 301 -12.59 -14.82 7.46
N ALA A 302 -13.08 -14.52 8.65
CA ALA A 302 -14.44 -14.86 9.04
C ALA A 302 -15.47 -14.11 8.18
N LYS A 303 -16.40 -14.86 7.57
CA LYS A 303 -17.58 -14.35 6.88
C LYS A 303 -18.80 -15.12 7.35
N ALA A 304 -19.93 -14.43 7.51
CA ALA A 304 -21.20 -15.05 7.88
C ALA A 304 -21.60 -16.17 6.90
N ARG A 305 -21.31 -15.98 5.61
CA ARG A 305 -21.44 -16.99 4.56
C ARG A 305 -20.19 -16.97 3.68
N GLU A 306 -19.50 -18.09 3.61
CA GLU A 306 -18.29 -18.23 2.80
C GLU A 306 -18.63 -18.71 1.38
N SER A 307 -18.17 -17.97 0.36
CA SER A 307 -18.17 -18.44 -1.03
C SER A 307 -17.15 -19.57 -1.23
N ALA A 308 -17.16 -20.23 -2.39
CA ALA A 308 -16.13 -21.20 -2.75
C ALA A 308 -14.73 -20.55 -2.78
N THR A 309 -14.64 -19.33 -3.31
CA THR A 309 -13.41 -18.53 -3.33
C THR A 309 -12.90 -18.22 -1.93
N ASP A 310 -13.79 -17.90 -0.98
CA ASP A 310 -13.41 -17.62 0.41
C ASP A 310 -12.84 -18.84 1.13
N ARG A 311 -13.31 -20.04 0.78
CA ARG A 311 -12.77 -21.30 1.33
C ARG A 311 -11.37 -21.62 0.82
N LEU A 312 -11.02 -21.11 -0.36
CA LEU A 312 -9.71 -21.28 -0.98
C LEU A 312 -8.75 -20.13 -0.67
N THR A 313 -9.26 -19.00 -0.18
CA THR A 313 -8.47 -17.81 0.11
C THR A 313 -7.97 -17.85 1.55
N TRP A 314 -6.66 -18.05 1.69
CA TRP A 314 -5.97 -18.03 2.97
C TRP A 314 -5.13 -16.77 3.14
N HIS A 315 -5.10 -16.27 4.36
CA HIS A 315 -4.18 -15.25 4.81
C HIS A 315 -3.07 -15.90 5.63
N SER A 316 -1.86 -15.38 5.55
CA SER A 316 -0.75 -15.83 6.39
C SER A 316 0.04 -14.64 6.91
N ALA A 317 0.61 -14.82 8.10
CA ALA A 317 1.40 -13.83 8.78
C ALA A 317 2.51 -14.50 9.60
N ILE A 318 3.43 -13.67 10.08
CA ILE A 318 4.51 -14.05 10.96
C ILE A 318 4.24 -13.51 12.36
N LEU A 319 4.42 -14.35 13.37
CA LEU A 319 4.50 -13.95 14.78
C LEU A 319 5.97 -13.98 15.20
N LEU A 320 6.46 -12.87 15.75
CA LEU A 320 7.77 -12.75 16.35
C LEU A 320 7.65 -12.75 17.88
N GLU A 321 8.44 -13.58 18.55
CA GLU A 321 8.69 -13.47 19.98
C GLU A 321 10.01 -12.73 20.21
N TRP A 322 10.02 -11.84 21.19
CA TRP A 322 11.19 -11.03 21.55
C TRP A 322 11.80 -11.51 22.87
N ASP A 323 13.11 -11.33 23.01
CA ASP A 323 13.87 -11.64 24.23
C ASP A 323 13.32 -11.00 25.52
N HIS A 324 12.71 -9.82 25.42
CA HIS A 324 12.09 -9.16 26.58
C HIS A 324 10.84 -9.86 27.12
N GLY A 325 10.20 -10.75 26.35
CA GLY A 325 9.01 -11.51 26.79
C GLY A 325 7.77 -10.69 27.22
N THR A 326 7.65 -9.41 26.86
CA THR A 326 6.49 -8.57 27.25
C THR A 326 5.33 -8.64 26.27
N HIS A 327 5.63 -8.78 24.97
CA HIS A 327 4.67 -8.87 23.89
C HIS A 327 5.30 -9.60 22.69
N CYS A 328 4.47 -9.86 21.68
CA CYS A 328 4.82 -10.41 20.39
C CYS A 328 4.46 -9.39 19.32
N THR A 329 5.00 -9.57 18.13
CA THR A 329 4.69 -8.73 16.98
C THR A 329 4.16 -9.58 15.84
N VAL A 330 3.01 -9.21 15.30
CA VAL A 330 2.48 -9.77 14.05
C VAL A 330 3.02 -8.96 12.88
N VAL A 331 3.64 -9.65 11.91
CA VAL A 331 4.09 -9.07 10.65
C VAL A 331 3.30 -9.69 9.51
N GLU A 332 2.61 -8.86 8.73
CA GLU A 332 1.82 -9.30 7.59
C GLU A 332 2.06 -8.42 6.36
N LEU A 333 1.86 -8.99 5.18
CA LEU A 333 1.77 -8.25 3.92
C LEU A 333 0.31 -8.20 3.48
N ALA A 334 -0.15 -7.04 3.04
CA ALA A 334 -1.53 -6.82 2.66
C ALA A 334 -1.63 -5.82 1.51
N TRP A 335 -2.85 -5.52 1.05
CA TRP A 335 -3.08 -4.44 0.09
C TRP A 335 -2.71 -3.09 0.68
N LEU A 336 -2.05 -2.26 -0.12
CA LEU A 336 -1.69 -0.90 0.23
C LEU A 336 -2.94 -0.10 0.65
N ASN A 337 -2.84 0.61 1.77
CA ASN A 337 -3.90 1.36 2.44
C ASN A 337 -5.09 0.51 2.88
N GLY A 338 -4.93 -0.81 3.02
CA GLY A 338 -6.04 -1.69 3.42
C GLY A 338 -6.65 -1.25 4.76
N LEU A 339 -5.84 -1.00 5.79
CA LEU A 339 -6.39 -0.54 7.08
C LEU A 339 -6.91 0.90 7.02
N GLY A 340 -6.36 1.78 6.19
CA GLY A 340 -6.92 3.10 5.95
C GLY A 340 -8.33 3.04 5.37
N GLY A 341 -8.51 2.18 4.36
CA GLY A 341 -9.79 1.95 3.70
C GLY A 341 -10.82 1.25 4.60
N TYR A 342 -10.37 0.34 5.46
CA TYR A 342 -11.22 -0.38 6.44
C TYR A 342 -11.41 0.36 7.77
N GLY A 343 -11.04 1.64 7.88
CA GLY A 343 -11.26 2.42 9.10
C GLY A 343 -10.45 1.91 10.31
N GLY A 344 -9.23 1.40 10.07
CA GLY A 344 -8.28 0.91 11.08
C GLY A 344 -8.63 -0.44 11.70
N LYS A 345 -9.61 -1.17 11.14
CA LYS A 345 -10.09 -2.45 11.68
C LYS A 345 -9.16 -3.62 11.36
N SER A 346 -8.03 -3.71 12.06
CA SER A 346 -7.14 -4.87 11.99
C SER A 346 -7.70 -6.05 12.79
N ASN A 347 -7.49 -7.28 12.31
CA ASN A 347 -7.84 -8.49 13.08
C ASN A 347 -7.00 -8.67 14.35
N PHE A 348 -5.84 -8.00 14.40
CA PHE A 348 -4.84 -8.18 15.45
C PHE A 348 -4.91 -7.11 16.54
N VAL A 349 -5.71 -6.05 16.37
CA VAL A 349 -5.94 -5.05 17.43
C VAL A 349 -7.15 -5.46 18.28
N LEU A 350 -7.07 -5.27 19.60
CA LEU A 350 -8.11 -5.71 20.53
C LEU A 350 -9.46 -5.03 20.26
N ASP A 351 -9.42 -3.74 19.95
CA ASP A 351 -10.57 -2.85 19.75
C ASP A 351 -11.06 -2.78 18.29
N ARG A 352 -10.77 -3.81 17.48
CA ARG A 352 -11.20 -3.90 16.06
C ARG A 352 -12.67 -3.53 15.84
N GLU A 353 -13.53 -4.01 16.71
CA GLU A 353 -14.99 -3.87 16.58
C GLU A 353 -15.50 -2.51 17.07
N ALA A 354 -14.63 -1.66 17.65
CA ALA A 354 -14.97 -0.28 17.97
C ALA A 354 -15.36 0.48 16.69
N GLU A 355 -16.22 1.48 16.83
CA GLU A 355 -16.57 2.38 15.72
C GLU A 355 -15.33 3.07 15.17
N ARG A 356 -14.39 3.39 16.07
CA ARG A 356 -13.14 4.08 15.76
C ARG A 356 -11.99 3.44 16.56
N PRO A 357 -11.33 2.40 16.02
CA PRO A 357 -10.20 1.74 16.68
C PRO A 357 -9.01 2.69 16.87
N ALA A 358 -8.22 2.49 17.92
CA ALA A 358 -7.03 3.26 18.24
C ALA A 358 -6.02 3.29 17.08
N LEU A 359 -5.94 2.19 16.32
CA LEU A 359 -5.13 2.15 15.11
C LEU A 359 -5.58 3.20 14.09
N TYR A 360 -6.88 3.38 13.89
CA TYR A 360 -7.39 4.40 12.95
C TYR A 360 -7.03 5.81 13.39
N ASP A 361 -7.03 6.06 14.70
CA ASP A 361 -6.62 7.34 15.27
C ASP A 361 -5.14 7.60 15.09
N ALA A 362 -4.31 6.58 15.26
CA ALA A 362 -2.86 6.67 15.05
C ALA A 362 -2.46 6.78 13.57
N LEU A 363 -3.31 6.36 12.62
CA LEU A 363 -3.00 6.48 11.19
C LEU A 363 -2.87 7.97 10.77
N PRO A 364 -1.75 8.39 10.16
CA PRO A 364 -1.63 9.71 9.56
C PRO A 364 -2.56 9.88 8.37
N ALA A 365 -2.79 11.12 7.95
CA ALA A 365 -3.66 11.43 6.82
C ALA A 365 -3.25 10.68 5.54
N ALA A 366 -1.94 10.56 5.27
CA ALA A 366 -1.40 9.89 4.09
C ALA A 366 -1.71 8.38 4.00
N LEU A 367 -2.00 7.71 5.12
CA LEU A 367 -2.39 6.29 5.13
C LEU A 367 -3.92 6.11 5.05
N LYS A 368 -4.70 7.19 5.14
CA LYS A 368 -6.17 7.17 5.09
C LYS A 368 -6.65 7.38 3.64
N ALA A 369 -6.51 6.35 2.82
CA ALA A 369 -6.91 6.31 1.42
C ALA A 369 -7.74 5.04 1.10
N PRO A 370 -8.39 4.94 -0.08
CA PRO A 370 -8.88 3.66 -0.58
C PRO A 370 -7.73 2.66 -0.72
N TRP A 371 -8.03 1.37 -0.59
CA TRP A 371 -7.02 0.34 -0.80
C TRP A 371 -6.65 0.21 -2.28
N VAL A 372 -5.39 -0.17 -2.54
CA VAL A 372 -4.87 -0.45 -3.88
C VAL A 372 -4.49 -1.92 -3.96
N SER A 373 -5.30 -2.73 -4.65
CA SER A 373 -5.18 -4.20 -4.67
C SER A 373 -3.97 -4.73 -5.45
N THR A 374 -3.36 -3.89 -6.29
CA THR A 374 -2.16 -4.22 -7.09
C THR A 374 -0.86 -3.83 -6.40
N ARG A 375 -0.95 -3.23 -5.21
CA ARG A 375 0.18 -2.72 -4.42
C ARG A 375 0.13 -3.31 -3.02
N ALA A 376 1.30 -3.56 -2.46
CA ALA A 376 1.45 -4.14 -1.15
C ALA A 376 1.83 -3.08 -0.11
N GLU A 377 1.47 -3.36 1.14
CA GLU A 377 2.05 -2.75 2.33
C GLU A 377 2.46 -3.85 3.30
N VAL A 378 3.50 -3.60 4.09
CA VAL A 378 3.89 -4.45 5.22
C VAL A 378 3.41 -3.81 6.51
N ARG A 379 2.75 -4.58 7.35
CA ARG A 379 2.18 -4.13 8.62
C ARG A 379 2.86 -4.87 9.75
N VAL A 380 3.31 -4.11 10.73
CA VAL A 380 3.96 -4.60 11.93
C VAL A 380 3.09 -4.16 13.10
N ILE A 381 2.49 -5.10 13.83
CA ILE A 381 1.51 -4.80 14.88
C ILE A 381 1.92 -5.51 16.15
N ASP A 382 2.20 -4.75 17.20
CA ASP A 382 2.43 -5.33 18.52
C ASP A 382 1.12 -5.80 19.13
N VAL A 383 1.13 -7.04 19.61
CA VAL A 383 -0.04 -7.70 20.19
C VAL A 383 0.25 -8.07 21.65
N PRO A 384 -0.74 -7.96 22.57
CA PRO A 384 -0.57 -8.23 23.99
C PRO A 384 -0.50 -9.73 24.31
N ALA A 385 0.40 -10.43 23.64
CA ALA A 385 0.71 -11.84 23.85
C ALA A 385 2.22 -11.95 24.04
N ARG A 386 2.69 -12.54 25.13
CA ARG A 386 4.13 -12.63 25.43
C ARG A 386 4.88 -13.71 24.65
N ASP A 387 4.15 -14.69 24.13
CA ASP A 387 4.67 -15.88 23.48
C ASP A 387 3.62 -16.47 22.51
N LYS A 388 4.02 -17.48 21.72
CA LYS A 388 3.15 -18.21 20.79
C LYS A 388 1.93 -18.80 21.48
N ALA A 389 2.06 -19.31 22.71
CA ALA A 389 0.94 -19.97 23.40
C ALA A 389 -0.15 -18.95 23.79
N ALA A 390 0.25 -17.79 24.31
CA ALA A 390 -0.65 -16.66 24.57
C ALA A 390 -1.30 -16.17 23.27
N PHE A 391 -0.54 -16.08 22.17
CA PHE A 391 -1.12 -15.67 20.89
C PHE A 391 -2.07 -16.72 20.29
N ALA A 392 -1.77 -18.01 20.46
CA ALA A 392 -2.67 -19.10 20.07
C ALA A 392 -4.01 -19.04 20.83
N HIS A 393 -3.96 -18.64 22.11
CA HIS A 393 -5.16 -18.39 22.90
C HIS A 393 -5.98 -17.23 22.31
N PHE A 394 -5.35 -16.10 21.98
CA PHE A 394 -5.99 -14.97 21.30
C PHE A 394 -6.67 -15.40 19.98
N LEU A 395 -5.98 -16.19 19.15
CA LEU A 395 -6.55 -16.72 17.90
C LEU A 395 -7.78 -17.59 18.18
N THR A 396 -7.73 -18.45 19.19
CA THR A 396 -8.83 -19.33 19.59
C THR A 396 -10.03 -18.53 20.09
N GLU A 397 -9.80 -17.53 20.94
CA GLU A 397 -10.83 -16.63 21.45
C GLU A 397 -11.57 -15.91 20.31
N HIS A 398 -10.85 -15.53 19.25
CA HIS A 398 -11.43 -14.84 18.11
C HIS A 398 -11.77 -15.75 16.91
N THR A 399 -11.81 -17.06 17.11
CA THR A 399 -12.18 -18.03 16.07
C THR A 399 -13.69 -18.22 15.96
N GLY A 400 -14.22 -18.17 14.72
CA GLY A 400 -15.62 -18.44 14.38
C GLY A 400 -16.05 -17.66 13.14
N ASN A 401 -17.05 -18.16 12.41
CA ASN A 401 -17.52 -17.53 11.15
C ASN A 401 -18.12 -16.12 11.36
N THR A 402 -18.49 -15.78 12.60
CA THR A 402 -18.98 -14.46 13.00
C THR A 402 -17.96 -13.65 13.81
N ARG A 403 -16.72 -14.16 13.96
CA ARG A 403 -15.63 -13.52 14.71
C ARG A 403 -14.57 -12.95 13.76
N ARG A 404 -13.29 -13.26 13.98
CA ARG A 404 -12.16 -12.71 13.20
C ARG A 404 -11.50 -13.77 12.33
N PHE A 405 -11.29 -14.95 12.90
CA PHE A 405 -10.50 -16.02 12.29
C PHE A 405 -11.35 -17.25 12.01
N VAL A 406 -11.05 -17.93 10.91
CA VAL A 406 -11.55 -19.27 10.63
C VAL A 406 -10.35 -20.18 10.43
N GLN A 407 -10.31 -21.29 11.18
CA GLN A 407 -9.25 -22.30 11.14
C GLN A 407 -7.82 -21.72 11.27
N PRO A 408 -7.53 -20.88 12.28
CA PRO A 408 -6.16 -20.44 12.49
C PRO A 408 -5.26 -21.62 12.85
N ALA A 409 -4.10 -21.72 12.20
CA ALA A 409 -3.12 -22.76 12.49
C ALA A 409 -1.69 -22.26 12.27
N PHE A 410 -0.76 -22.70 13.13
CA PHE A 410 0.66 -22.49 12.93
C PHE A 410 1.21 -23.58 12.00
N SER A 411 1.84 -23.19 10.89
CA SER A 411 2.45 -24.11 9.93
C SER A 411 3.93 -24.34 10.19
N ALA A 412 4.64 -23.37 10.80
CA ALA A 412 6.06 -23.49 11.10
C ALA A 412 6.45 -22.72 12.37
N SER A 413 7.54 -23.15 13.01
CA SER A 413 8.12 -22.49 14.18
C SER A 413 9.61 -22.80 14.23
N SER A 414 10.45 -21.80 14.49
CA SER A 414 11.91 -21.96 14.58
C SER A 414 12.52 -20.88 15.48
N ASP A 415 13.74 -21.13 15.95
CA ASP A 415 14.61 -20.07 16.46
C ASP A 415 14.99 -19.13 15.33
N VAL A 416 15.12 -17.84 15.66
CA VAL A 416 15.73 -16.84 14.78
C VAL A 416 17.23 -17.07 14.77
N ARG A 417 17.82 -17.20 13.57
CA ARG A 417 19.24 -17.52 13.38
C ARG A 417 20.08 -16.35 12.88
N LEU A 418 19.47 -15.20 12.62
CA LEU A 418 20.19 -14.01 12.21
C LEU A 418 21.00 -13.43 13.37
N SER A 419 22.27 -13.09 13.12
CA SER A 419 23.10 -12.34 14.07
C SER A 419 22.53 -10.95 14.34
N HIS A 420 21.93 -10.34 13.31
CA HIS A 420 21.28 -9.02 13.36
C HIS A 420 19.76 -9.18 13.44
N ALA A 421 19.27 -9.41 14.66
CA ALA A 421 17.85 -9.71 14.92
C ALA A 421 17.16 -8.70 15.84
N SER A 422 17.77 -7.53 16.10
CA SER A 422 17.08 -6.46 16.83
C SER A 422 15.89 -5.94 16.03
N ARG A 423 14.90 -5.37 16.71
CA ARG A 423 13.71 -4.77 16.07
C ARG A 423 14.05 -3.83 14.91
N GLY A 424 15.07 -2.98 15.07
CA GLY A 424 15.52 -2.06 14.01
C GLY A 424 16.03 -2.80 12.77
N HIS A 425 16.79 -3.90 12.95
CA HIS A 425 17.23 -4.74 11.83
C HIS A 425 16.04 -5.39 11.12
N ILE A 426 15.07 -5.93 11.88
CA ILE A 426 13.86 -6.51 11.31
C ILE A 426 13.13 -5.47 10.45
N PHE A 427 12.95 -4.24 10.94
CA PHE A 427 12.28 -3.18 10.19
C PHE A 427 13.05 -2.79 8.92
N GLN A 428 14.38 -2.73 8.98
CA GLN A 428 15.21 -2.50 7.79
C GLN A 428 15.01 -3.60 6.75
N TYR A 429 14.97 -4.87 7.16
CA TYR A 429 14.69 -5.99 6.25
C TYR A 429 13.32 -5.85 5.59
N LEU A 430 12.28 -5.50 6.36
CA LEU A 430 10.93 -5.29 5.82
C LEU A 430 10.88 -4.15 4.80
N LEU A 431 11.59 -3.04 5.07
CA LEU A 431 11.71 -1.91 4.15
C LEU A 431 12.46 -2.29 2.86
N ASN A 432 13.53 -3.07 2.97
CA ASN A 432 14.25 -3.61 1.81
C ASN A 432 13.33 -4.45 0.92
N TYR A 433 12.56 -5.36 1.54
CA TYR A 433 11.64 -6.25 0.82
C TYR A 433 10.57 -5.46 0.06
N ILE A 434 9.83 -4.59 0.77
CA ILE A 434 8.72 -3.86 0.15
C ILE A 434 9.20 -2.81 -0.85
N GLY A 435 10.41 -2.26 -0.66
CA GLY A 435 11.02 -1.29 -1.57
C GLY A 435 11.42 -1.91 -2.91
N ARG A 436 11.78 -3.19 -2.94
CA ARG A 436 12.15 -3.91 -4.17
C ARG A 436 10.94 -4.40 -4.95
N ASN A 437 9.95 -4.92 -4.25
CA ASN A 437 8.73 -5.39 -4.87
C ASN A 437 7.50 -4.87 -4.11
N PRO A 438 7.01 -3.68 -4.49
CA PRO A 438 5.81 -3.11 -3.91
C PRO A 438 4.52 -3.68 -4.50
N HIS A 439 4.59 -4.67 -5.40
CA HIS A 439 3.42 -5.21 -6.08
C HIS A 439 2.72 -6.30 -5.24
N TYR A 440 1.40 -6.23 -5.24
CA TYR A 440 0.55 -7.31 -4.73
C TYR A 440 -0.06 -8.07 -5.90
N MET A 441 0.14 -9.38 -5.93
CA MET A 441 -0.46 -10.30 -6.90
C MET A 441 -0.98 -11.50 -6.14
N ARG A 442 -2.26 -11.80 -6.27
CA ARG A 442 -2.93 -12.85 -5.48
C ARG A 442 -2.29 -14.22 -5.65
N GLU A 443 -1.67 -14.49 -6.79
CA GLU A 443 -1.11 -15.79 -7.14
C GLU A 443 0.38 -15.93 -6.74
N ARG A 444 1.16 -14.85 -6.84
CA ARG A 444 2.64 -14.90 -6.78
C ARG A 444 3.27 -14.02 -5.70
N SER A 445 2.64 -12.91 -5.35
CA SER A 445 3.21 -11.88 -4.47
C SER A 445 2.14 -11.43 -3.47
N ASN A 446 1.88 -12.29 -2.48
CA ASN A 446 0.79 -12.14 -1.51
C ASN A 446 1.30 -12.38 -0.09
N CYS A 447 0.38 -12.32 0.88
CA CYS A 447 0.67 -12.55 2.29
C CYS A 447 1.31 -13.92 2.60
N GLN A 448 0.98 -14.98 1.85
CA GLN A 448 1.52 -16.33 2.03
C GLN A 448 2.95 -16.46 1.53
N THR A 449 3.25 -15.94 0.33
CA THR A 449 4.60 -15.98 -0.23
C THR A 449 5.55 -15.10 0.58
N PHE A 450 5.12 -13.89 0.96
CA PHE A 450 5.84 -13.02 1.87
C PHE A 450 6.13 -13.68 3.23
N SER A 451 5.12 -14.27 3.88
CA SER A 451 5.32 -14.91 5.18
C SER A 451 6.31 -16.07 5.09
N CYS A 452 6.25 -16.85 4.01
CA CYS A 452 7.23 -17.91 3.74
C CYS A 452 8.65 -17.34 3.56
N ASP A 453 8.82 -16.28 2.77
CA ASP A 453 10.12 -15.64 2.56
C ASP A 453 10.69 -15.04 3.86
N LEU A 454 9.86 -14.33 4.65
CA LEU A 454 10.28 -13.75 5.92
C LEU A 454 10.66 -14.84 6.93
N PHE A 455 9.86 -15.92 7.02
CA PHE A 455 10.20 -17.05 7.89
C PHE A 455 11.55 -17.67 7.50
N ARG A 456 11.77 -17.94 6.21
CA ARG A 456 13.03 -18.50 5.69
C ARG A 456 14.21 -17.57 5.98
N HIS A 457 14.04 -16.27 5.76
CA HIS A 457 15.06 -15.26 6.03
C HIS A 457 15.48 -15.26 7.51
N LEU A 458 14.52 -15.23 8.44
CA LEU A 458 14.80 -15.15 9.87
C LEU A 458 15.34 -16.45 10.47
N SER A 459 14.86 -17.60 10.00
CA SER A 459 15.17 -18.91 10.59
C SER A 459 16.28 -19.69 9.87
N GLY A 460 16.58 -19.37 8.61
CA GLY A 460 17.41 -20.20 7.74
C GLY A 460 16.75 -21.53 7.34
N ASN A 461 15.48 -21.77 7.68
CA ASN A 461 14.78 -23.01 7.33
C ASN A 461 14.09 -22.90 5.97
N PHE A 462 14.80 -23.32 4.92
CA PHE A 462 14.31 -23.29 3.53
C PHE A 462 13.28 -24.37 3.18
N LYS A 463 12.94 -25.28 4.11
CA LYS A 463 11.93 -26.33 3.87
C LYS A 463 10.49 -25.84 4.05
N VAL A 464 10.29 -24.64 4.60
CA VAL A 464 8.95 -24.06 4.77
C VAL A 464 8.40 -23.64 3.41
N GLU A 465 7.11 -23.86 3.20
CA GLU A 465 6.38 -23.52 1.97
C GLU A 465 5.21 -22.57 2.30
N PRO A 466 4.64 -21.87 1.29
CA PRO A 466 3.39 -21.15 1.45
C PRO A 466 2.30 -22.02 2.08
N PHE A 467 1.50 -21.41 2.96
CA PHE A 467 0.54 -22.11 3.82
C PHE A 467 -0.41 -22.99 3.01
N HIS A 468 -1.10 -22.41 2.02
CA HIS A 468 -2.05 -23.13 1.20
C HIS A 468 -1.39 -23.79 -0.03
N PRO A 469 -1.65 -25.09 -0.29
CA PRO A 469 -1.01 -25.81 -1.40
C PRO A 469 -1.19 -25.19 -2.78
N VAL A 470 -2.33 -24.51 -3.04
CA VAL A 470 -2.62 -23.88 -4.35
C VAL A 470 -1.60 -22.80 -4.75
N VAL A 471 -0.97 -22.13 -3.78
CA VAL A 471 0.01 -21.07 -4.04
C VAL A 471 1.40 -21.65 -4.37
N ARG A 472 1.71 -22.87 -3.91
CA ARG A 472 3.07 -23.44 -3.97
C ARG A 472 3.63 -23.59 -5.40
N PRO A 473 2.85 -24.02 -6.41
CA PRO A 473 3.36 -24.11 -7.79
C PRO A 473 3.78 -22.77 -8.40
N PHE A 474 3.27 -21.65 -7.88
CA PHE A 474 3.55 -20.30 -8.38
C PHE A 474 4.57 -19.55 -7.53
N TYR A 475 5.03 -20.15 -6.44
CA TYR A 475 5.91 -19.51 -5.48
C TYR A 475 7.36 -19.50 -5.97
N THR A 476 7.93 -18.31 -6.08
CA THR A 476 9.36 -18.10 -6.25
C THR A 476 9.88 -17.44 -4.99
N SER A 477 10.93 -18.01 -4.39
CA SER A 477 11.51 -17.45 -3.18
C SER A 477 12.13 -16.08 -3.43
N ARG A 478 11.87 -15.14 -2.52
CA ARG A 478 12.41 -13.77 -2.55
C ARG A 478 13.16 -13.41 -1.28
N VAL A 479 13.83 -14.40 -0.67
CA VAL A 479 14.61 -14.20 0.57
C VAL A 479 15.73 -13.17 0.37
N ALA A 480 16.29 -13.06 -0.83
CA ALA A 480 17.32 -12.07 -1.15
C ALA A 480 16.80 -10.61 -1.10
N ASP A 481 15.48 -10.40 -1.23
CA ASP A 481 14.87 -9.08 -1.22
C ASP A 481 14.95 -8.41 0.17
N PHE A 482 15.21 -9.16 1.24
CA PHE A 482 15.46 -8.60 2.57
C PHE A 482 16.87 -8.02 2.75
N LEU A 483 17.87 -8.44 1.94
CA LEU A 483 19.27 -8.27 2.30
C LEU A 483 19.86 -6.87 2.03
N TYR A 484 19.52 -6.24 0.91
CA TYR A 484 20.11 -4.94 0.56
C TYR A 484 19.03 -3.89 0.35
N ALA A 485 19.43 -2.62 0.45
CA ALA A 485 18.54 -1.52 0.12
C ALA A 485 18.03 -1.66 -1.33
N PRO A 486 16.83 -1.16 -1.64
CA PRO A 486 16.36 -1.09 -3.01
C PRO A 486 17.25 -0.16 -3.84
N ASP A 487 17.36 -0.43 -5.14
CA ASP A 487 18.15 0.40 -6.05
C ASP A 487 17.69 1.86 -5.99
N GLY A 488 18.63 2.79 -5.90
CA GLY A 488 18.35 4.22 -5.79
C GLY A 488 17.99 4.73 -4.39
N ALA A 489 18.06 3.89 -3.34
CA ALA A 489 17.93 4.35 -1.95
C ALA A 489 18.98 5.43 -1.57
N GLU A 490 20.21 5.32 -2.11
CA GLU A 490 21.28 6.28 -1.87
C GLU A 490 20.96 7.68 -2.45
N ALA A 491 20.29 7.72 -3.60
CA ALA A 491 19.89 8.99 -4.23
C ALA A 491 18.83 9.74 -3.40
N LEU A 492 18.05 9.05 -2.58
CA LEU A 492 17.04 9.67 -1.71
C LEU A 492 17.64 10.22 -0.42
N GLY A 493 18.62 9.51 0.16
CA GLY A 493 19.38 10.04 1.30
C GLY A 493 20.12 11.33 0.93
N ALA A 494 20.66 11.41 -0.28
CA ALA A 494 21.35 12.59 -0.76
C ALA A 494 20.43 13.76 -1.16
N ALA A 495 19.21 13.50 -1.64
CA ALA A 495 18.27 14.55 -2.09
C ALA A 495 17.43 15.18 -0.96
N ALA A 496 17.42 14.57 0.23
CA ALA A 496 16.80 15.12 1.43
C ALA A 496 17.74 16.05 2.23
N HIS A 497 19.00 16.17 1.80
CA HIS A 497 20.02 17.09 2.30
C HIS A 497 20.22 18.24 1.30
#